data_AF-A0A8C4VHP6-F1
#
_entry.id   AF-A0A8C4VHP6-F1
#
_cell.length_a   1.000
_cell.length_b   1.000
_cell.length_c   1.000
_cell.angle_alpha   90.00
_cell.angle_beta   90.00
_cell.angle_gamma   90.00
#
_symmetry.space_group_name_H-M   'P 1'
#
loop_
_entity.id
_entity.type
_entity.pdbx_description
1 polymer ?
#
loop_
_entity_poly.entity_id
_entity_poly.type
_entity_poly.pdbx_seq_one_letter_code
_entity_poly.pdbx_strand_id
1 'polypeptide(L)'
;TYISVASSLQTHSVKGKFSLSGSRKLFFDTHALVCLLEENGFTTQQSEIIVSALVKIMNTNMDVIYKDMVTKVQQEITLQQIMSHIGGVKKDMIILEKSEFSALRAENEKIKLELYLLKKQVMDEVTKVRADNKLGFNLEKSRVKELYSINEKKLLEIRTEIVAMHAQQDRALTQTDRKIDTEVAGLKTMLESHKLDNIKYLAGSVFTCLTVALGFYRLWI
;
A
#
# COMPACT_ATOMS: atom_id res chain seq x y z
N THR A 1 22.92 -17.96 -4.57
CA THR A 1 23.56 -18.99 -3.74
C THR A 1 22.95 -20.33 -4.11
N TYR A 2 23.64 -21.09 -4.95
CA TYR A 2 23.22 -22.42 -5.40
C TYR A 2 23.59 -23.43 -4.33
N ILE A 3 22.60 -24.08 -3.70
CA ILE A 3 22.87 -25.24 -2.85
C ILE A 3 22.74 -26.47 -3.75
N SER A 4 23.89 -26.96 -4.21
CA SER A 4 24.04 -28.29 -4.76
C SER A 4 23.94 -29.28 -3.60
N VAL A 5 22.84 -30.05 -3.55
CA VAL A 5 22.76 -31.25 -2.71
C VAL A 5 22.90 -32.45 -3.63
N ALA A 6 24.14 -32.74 -4.03
CA ALA A 6 24.50 -34.03 -4.59
C ALA A 6 24.67 -35.02 -3.43
N SER A 7 23.58 -35.58 -2.92
CA SER A 7 23.64 -36.76 -2.06
C SER A 7 23.64 -38.01 -2.94
N SER A 8 24.84 -38.49 -3.27
CA SER A 8 25.05 -39.80 -3.86
C SER A 8 24.62 -40.88 -2.87
N LEU A 9 23.39 -41.38 -3.00
CA LEU A 9 22.99 -42.65 -2.39
C LEU A 9 23.68 -43.78 -3.16
N GLN A 10 24.94 -44.07 -2.81
CA GLN A 10 25.54 -45.37 -3.03
C GLN A 10 24.91 -46.34 -2.02
N THR A 11 23.75 -46.90 -2.37
CA THR A 11 23.22 -48.06 -1.65
C THR A 11 24.04 -49.27 -2.08
N HIS A 12 24.91 -49.68 -1.16
CA HIS A 12 25.72 -50.88 -1.19
C HIS A 12 24.85 -52.08 -1.65
N SER A 13 25.08 -52.54 -2.89
CA SER A 13 24.51 -53.79 -3.37
C SER A 13 25.19 -54.92 -2.61
N VAL A 14 24.62 -55.30 -1.47
CA VAL A 14 24.91 -56.60 -0.85
C VAL A 14 24.31 -57.64 -1.79
N LYS A 15 25.09 -58.06 -2.80
CA LYS A 15 24.86 -59.29 -3.56
C LYS A 15 25.04 -60.46 -2.60
N GLY A 16 24.06 -60.66 -1.72
CA GLY A 16 23.81 -61.97 -1.15
C GLY A 16 23.50 -62.88 -2.33
N LYS A 17 24.49 -63.66 -2.76
CA LYS A 17 24.24 -64.84 -3.60
C LYS A 17 23.39 -65.79 -2.76
N PHE A 18 22.08 -65.54 -2.71
CA PHE A 18 21.13 -66.59 -2.37
C PHE A 18 21.24 -67.59 -3.52
N SER A 19 22.07 -68.62 -3.31
CA SER A 19 21.99 -69.82 -4.12
C SER A 19 20.56 -70.30 -4.00
N LEU A 20 19.75 -70.03 -5.04
CA LEU A 20 18.53 -70.76 -5.26
C LEU A 20 18.92 -72.23 -5.24
N SER A 21 18.55 -72.93 -4.17
CA SER A 21 18.56 -74.38 -4.19
C SER A 21 17.56 -74.76 -5.28
N GLY A 22 18.08 -74.96 -6.50
CA GLY A 22 17.34 -75.52 -7.60
C GLY A 22 16.63 -76.76 -7.07
N SER A 23 15.34 -76.86 -7.39
CA SER A 23 14.44 -77.96 -7.08
C SER A 23 15.16 -79.27 -6.80
N ARG A 24 15.57 -79.48 -5.54
CA ARG A 24 16.01 -80.80 -5.08
C ARG A 24 14.73 -81.59 -4.93
N LYS A 25 14.31 -82.22 -6.04
CA LYS A 25 13.33 -83.30 -5.96
C LYS A 25 14.00 -84.39 -5.13
N LEU A 26 13.70 -84.40 -3.84
CA LEU A 26 14.07 -85.48 -2.95
C LEU A 26 13.18 -86.65 -3.35
N PHE A 27 13.72 -87.55 -4.18
CA PHE A 27 13.05 -88.81 -4.48
C PHE A 27 13.26 -89.73 -3.29
N PHE A 28 12.16 -90.11 -2.65
CA PHE A 28 12.19 -91.05 -1.53
C PHE A 28 12.00 -92.45 -2.09
N ASP A 29 13.09 -93.21 -2.17
CA ASP A 29 13.06 -94.59 -2.64
C ASP A 29 12.57 -95.50 -1.52
N THR A 30 11.28 -95.82 -1.57
CA THR A 30 10.63 -96.69 -0.58
C THR A 30 11.16 -98.12 -0.64
N HIS A 31 11.57 -98.61 -1.82
CA HIS A 31 11.99 -99.99 -1.98
C HIS A 31 13.39 -100.21 -1.39
N ALA A 32 14.33 -99.31 -1.67
CA ALA A 32 15.67 -99.38 -1.10
C ALA A 32 15.64 -99.36 0.43
N LEU A 33 14.72 -98.59 1.02
CA LEU A 33 14.58 -98.48 2.47
C LEU A 33 13.95 -99.74 3.10
N VAL A 34 13.01 -100.40 2.41
CA VAL A 34 12.45 -101.69 2.84
C VAL A 34 13.52 -102.78 2.83
N CYS A 35 14.30 -102.91 1.75
CA CYS A 35 15.38 -103.90 1.67
C CYS A 35 16.43 -103.68 2.76
N LEU A 36 16.80 -102.43 3.02
CA LEU A 36 17.74 -102.09 4.10
C LEU A 36 17.22 -102.53 5.47
N LEU A 37 15.94 -102.33 5.76
CA LEU A 37 15.34 -102.74 7.03
C LEU A 37 15.29 -104.27 7.15
N GLU A 38 14.96 -104.98 6.07
CA GLU A 38 14.98 -106.44 6.03
C GLU A 38 16.38 -107.02 6.26
N GLU A 39 17.42 -106.43 5.64
CA GLU A 39 18.82 -106.81 5.86
C GLU A 39 19.27 -106.61 7.33
N ASN A 40 18.63 -105.70 8.05
CA ASN A 40 18.90 -105.42 9.46
C ASN A 40 17.99 -106.19 10.43
N GLY A 41 17.29 -107.22 9.95
CA GLY A 41 16.54 -108.18 10.79
C GLY A 41 15.08 -107.81 11.06
N PHE A 42 14.52 -106.83 10.34
CA PHE A 42 13.08 -106.57 10.37
C PHE A 42 12.33 -107.48 9.41
N THR A 43 11.10 -107.85 9.74
CA THR A 43 10.24 -108.56 8.78
C THR A 43 9.76 -107.60 7.70
N THR A 44 9.47 -108.11 6.50
CA THR A 44 8.91 -107.31 5.38
C THR A 44 7.74 -106.43 5.83
N GLN A 45 6.84 -106.99 6.63
CA GLN A 45 5.68 -106.29 7.15
C GLN A 45 6.05 -105.14 8.11
N GLN A 46 7.06 -105.33 8.97
CA GLN A 46 7.56 -104.27 9.85
C GLN A 46 8.26 -103.16 9.05
N SER A 47 9.08 -103.55 8.07
CA SER A 47 9.78 -102.63 7.17
C SER A 47 8.79 -101.76 6.41
N GLU A 48 7.77 -102.35 5.77
CA GLU A 48 6.72 -101.62 5.05
C GLU A 48 5.94 -100.63 5.92
N ILE A 49 5.60 -101.01 7.16
CA ILE A 49 4.88 -100.12 8.09
C ILE A 49 5.76 -98.91 8.47
N ILE A 50 7.04 -99.14 8.76
CA ILE A 50 7.98 -98.07 9.12
C ILE A 50 8.19 -97.12 7.94
N VAL A 51 8.43 -97.66 6.74
CA VAL A 51 8.60 -96.86 5.52
C VAL A 51 7.33 -96.07 5.20
N SER A 52 6.14 -96.65 5.36
CA SER A 52 4.85 -95.98 5.17
C SER A 52 4.65 -94.80 6.14
N ALA A 53 5.00 -94.99 7.42
CA ALA A 53 4.96 -93.92 8.42
C ALA A 53 5.91 -92.77 8.07
N LEU A 54 7.13 -93.09 7.62
CA LEU A 54 8.12 -92.09 7.19
C LEU A 54 7.66 -91.31 5.96
N VAL A 55 7.10 -91.99 4.95
CA VAL A 55 6.52 -91.33 3.77
C VAL A 55 5.39 -90.39 4.19
N LYS A 56 4.52 -90.81 5.11
CA LYS A 56 3.42 -89.97 5.61
C LYS A 56 3.93 -88.72 6.32
N ILE A 57 4.89 -88.86 7.24
CA ILE A 57 5.51 -87.73 7.95
C ILE A 57 6.21 -86.79 6.95
N MET A 58 6.97 -87.35 6.00
CA MET A 58 7.66 -86.58 4.98
C MET A 58 6.68 -85.78 4.12
N ASN A 59 5.60 -86.40 3.64
CA ASN A 59 4.58 -85.71 2.85
C ASN A 59 3.91 -84.60 3.67
N THR A 60 3.54 -84.86 4.94
CA THR A 60 2.96 -83.83 5.81
C THR A 60 3.93 -82.67 6.07
N ASN A 61 5.22 -82.95 6.30
CA ASN A 61 6.23 -81.90 6.46
C ASN A 61 6.45 -81.12 5.16
N MET A 62 6.46 -81.78 4.01
CA MET A 62 6.61 -81.12 2.71
C MET A 62 5.43 -80.21 2.40
N ASP A 63 4.20 -80.60 2.73
CA ASP A 63 3.01 -79.74 2.57
C ASP A 63 3.10 -78.47 3.42
N VAL A 64 3.56 -78.58 4.68
CA VAL A 64 3.77 -77.42 5.56
C VAL A 64 4.88 -76.51 5.00
N ILE A 65 6.00 -77.09 4.57
CA ILE A 65 7.13 -76.33 4.01
C ILE A 65 6.73 -75.62 2.71
N TYR A 66 6.02 -76.30 1.80
CA TYR A 66 5.58 -75.69 0.54
C TYR A 66 4.52 -74.60 0.73
N LYS A 67 3.70 -74.69 1.79
CA LYS A 67 2.71 -73.66 2.13
C LYS A 67 3.36 -72.32 2.50
N ASP A 68 4.47 -72.37 3.23
CA ASP A 68 5.18 -71.16 3.70
C ASP A 68 6.29 -70.70 2.75
N MET A 69 6.68 -71.56 1.78
CA MET A 69 7.66 -71.20 0.75
C MET A 69 7.03 -70.38 -0.39
N VAL A 70 7.81 -69.43 -0.88
CA VAL A 70 7.47 -68.66 -2.09
C VAL A 70 8.03 -69.36 -3.32
N THR A 71 7.17 -69.65 -4.30
CA THR A 71 7.59 -70.23 -5.57
C THR A 71 8.37 -69.22 -6.40
N LYS A 72 9.25 -69.72 -7.28
CA LYS A 72 10.03 -68.87 -8.20
C LYS A 72 9.15 -67.99 -9.07
N VAL A 73 8.05 -68.56 -9.56
CA VAL A 73 7.06 -67.86 -10.37
C VAL A 73 6.40 -66.74 -9.57
N GLN A 74 6.00 -67.00 -8.32
CA GLN A 74 5.40 -65.97 -7.48
C GLN A 74 6.38 -64.81 -7.20
N GLN A 75 7.65 -65.13 -6.96
CA GLN A 75 8.70 -64.12 -6.79
C GLN A 75 8.87 -63.26 -8.05
N GLU A 76 8.86 -63.86 -9.24
CA GLU A 76 9.00 -63.15 -10.52
C GLU A 76 7.80 -62.24 -10.81
N ILE A 77 6.58 -62.69 -10.53
CA ILE A 77 5.36 -61.87 -10.66
C ILE A 77 5.45 -60.64 -9.76
N THR A 78 5.80 -60.83 -8.48
CA THR A 78 5.95 -59.71 -7.54
C THR A 78 7.07 -58.76 -7.98
N LEU A 79 8.18 -59.28 -8.49
CA LEU A 79 9.26 -58.45 -9.05
C LEU A 79 8.76 -57.60 -10.23
N GLN A 80 8.00 -58.19 -11.16
CA GLN A 80 7.42 -57.46 -12.30
C GLN A 80 6.44 -56.38 -11.86
N GLN A 81 5.60 -56.65 -10.86
CA GLN A 81 4.70 -55.65 -10.28
C GLN A 81 5.48 -54.47 -9.68
N ILE A 82 6.52 -54.75 -8.89
CA ILE A 82 7.39 -53.71 -8.32
C ILE A 82 8.06 -52.89 -9.42
N MET A 83 8.59 -53.54 -10.46
CA MET A 83 9.22 -52.84 -11.59
C MET A 83 8.22 -51.96 -12.35
N SER A 84 6.97 -52.41 -12.51
CA SER A 84 5.89 -51.61 -13.11
C SER A 84 5.60 -50.35 -12.29
N HIS A 85 5.46 -50.48 -10.97
CA HIS A 85 5.25 -49.34 -10.07
C HIS A 85 6.42 -48.35 -10.12
N ILE A 86 7.67 -48.84 -10.09
CA ILE A 86 8.87 -48.00 -10.24
C ILE A 86 8.84 -47.27 -11.58
N GLY A 87 8.45 -47.95 -12.67
CA GLY A 87 8.29 -47.34 -13.99
C GLY A 87 7.23 -46.24 -14.01
N GLY A 88 6.11 -46.43 -13.30
CA GLY A 88 5.08 -45.42 -13.10
C GLY A 88 5.61 -44.18 -12.41
N VAL A 89 6.19 -44.34 -11.21
CA VAL A 89 6.76 -43.24 -10.43
C VAL A 89 7.84 -42.48 -11.22
N LYS A 90 8.68 -43.20 -11.96
CA LYS A 90 9.71 -42.57 -12.81
C LYS A 90 9.09 -41.71 -13.93
N LYS A 91 7.99 -42.15 -14.53
CA LYS A 91 7.27 -41.37 -15.55
C LYS A 91 6.73 -40.09 -14.94
N ASP A 92 6.07 -40.19 -13.79
CA ASP A 92 5.47 -39.04 -13.11
C ASP A 92 6.55 -38.03 -12.69
N MET A 93 7.69 -38.51 -12.19
CA MET A 93 8.85 -37.67 -11.88
C MET A 93 9.36 -36.89 -13.09
N ILE A 94 9.45 -37.54 -14.26
CA ILE A 94 9.88 -36.89 -15.50
C ILE A 94 8.86 -35.84 -15.96
N ILE A 95 7.56 -36.13 -15.86
CA ILE A 95 6.50 -35.17 -16.22
C ILE A 95 6.59 -33.94 -15.32
N LEU A 96 6.71 -34.16 -14.01
CA LEU A 96 6.85 -33.10 -13.02
C LEU A 96 8.07 -32.21 -13.32
N GLU A 97 9.24 -32.83 -13.54
CA GLU A 97 10.51 -32.11 -13.81
C GLU A 97 10.47 -31.35 -15.14
N LYS A 98 9.99 -31.98 -16.22
CA LYS A 98 10.06 -31.39 -17.56
C LYS A 98 8.93 -30.44 -17.88
N SER A 99 7.72 -30.73 -17.41
CA SER A 99 6.53 -29.96 -17.77
C SER A 99 6.17 -28.95 -16.69
N GLU A 100 5.85 -29.42 -15.48
CA GLU A 100 5.27 -28.58 -14.44
C GLU A 100 6.30 -27.60 -13.85
N PHE A 101 7.50 -28.08 -13.51
CA PHE A 101 8.56 -27.19 -13.02
C PHE A 101 9.02 -26.18 -14.07
N SER A 102 9.10 -26.58 -15.34
CA SER A 102 9.45 -25.67 -16.43
C SER A 102 8.39 -24.59 -16.63
N ALA A 103 7.10 -24.96 -16.62
CA ALA A 103 6.00 -24.02 -16.71
C ALA A 103 5.99 -23.04 -15.53
N LEU A 104 6.13 -23.55 -14.31
CA LEU A 104 6.18 -22.73 -13.10
C LEU A 104 7.36 -21.75 -13.10
N ARG A 105 8.52 -22.18 -13.61
CA ARG A 105 9.70 -21.32 -13.75
C ARG A 105 9.47 -20.21 -14.79
N ALA A 106 8.87 -20.55 -15.93
CA ALA A 106 8.53 -19.56 -16.96
C ALA A 106 7.53 -18.53 -16.44
N GLU A 107 6.50 -18.97 -15.72
CA GLU A 107 5.51 -18.09 -15.10
C GLU A 107 6.13 -17.19 -14.03
N ASN A 108 7.02 -17.73 -13.18
CA ASN A 108 7.75 -16.93 -12.20
C ASN A 108 8.60 -15.83 -12.84
N GLU A 109 9.35 -16.14 -13.90
CA GLU A 109 10.14 -15.12 -14.62
C GLU A 109 9.25 -14.08 -15.29
N LYS A 110 8.10 -14.48 -15.84
CA LYS A 110 7.10 -13.56 -16.40
C LYS A 110 6.56 -12.60 -15.32
N ILE A 111 6.11 -13.13 -14.18
CA ILE A 111 5.59 -12.32 -13.06
C ILE A 111 6.66 -11.36 -12.54
N LYS A 112 7.92 -11.80 -12.46
CA LYS A 112 9.04 -10.95 -12.03
C LYS A 112 9.29 -9.79 -13.00
N LEU A 113 9.17 -10.02 -14.30
CA LEU A 113 9.28 -8.96 -15.32
C LEU A 113 8.11 -7.98 -15.23
N GLU A 114 6.88 -8.47 -15.12
CA GLU A 114 5.68 -7.64 -14.96
C GLU A 114 5.76 -6.78 -13.71
N LEU A 115 6.23 -7.33 -12.59
CA LEU A 115 6.46 -6.60 -11.34
C LEU A 115 7.50 -5.49 -11.52
N TYR A 116 8.60 -5.79 -12.21
CA TYR A 116 9.63 -4.79 -12.50
C TYR A 116 9.08 -3.63 -13.35
N LEU A 117 8.31 -3.95 -14.40
CA LEU A 117 7.67 -2.95 -15.26
C LEU A 117 6.67 -2.10 -14.49
N LEU A 118 5.79 -2.72 -13.68
CA LEU A 118 4.81 -2.02 -12.87
C LEU A 118 5.50 -1.10 -11.86
N LYS A 119 6.56 -1.57 -11.19
CA LYS A 119 7.35 -0.74 -10.26
C LYS A 119 7.93 0.48 -10.96
N LYS A 120 8.48 0.30 -12.17
CA LYS A 120 9.02 1.42 -12.96
C LYS A 120 7.93 2.42 -13.31
N GLN A 121 6.81 1.95 -13.85
CA GLN A 121 5.69 2.80 -14.24
C GLN A 121 5.13 3.60 -13.06
N VAL A 122 4.96 2.97 -11.90
CA VAL A 122 4.50 3.66 -10.68
C VAL A 122 5.50 4.74 -10.25
N MET A 123 6.79 4.46 -10.31
CA MET A 123 7.82 5.44 -9.95
C MET A 123 7.84 6.64 -10.92
N ASP A 124 7.66 6.39 -12.21
CA ASP A 124 7.58 7.43 -13.23
C ASP A 124 6.33 8.31 -13.03
N GLU A 125 5.15 7.71 -12.80
CA GLU A 125 3.91 8.43 -12.53
C GLU A 125 3.96 9.22 -11.21
N VAL A 126 4.55 8.67 -10.14
CA VAL A 126 4.76 9.40 -8.88
C VAL A 126 5.67 10.61 -9.09
N THR A 127 6.70 10.47 -9.91
CA THR A 127 7.63 11.56 -10.22
C THR A 127 6.94 12.66 -11.03
N LYS A 128 6.14 12.26 -12.03
CA LYS A 128 5.35 13.17 -12.86
C LYS A 128 4.32 13.95 -12.03
N VAL A 129 3.48 13.26 -11.26
CA VAL A 129 2.47 13.89 -10.38
C VAL A 129 3.14 14.84 -9.37
N ARG A 130 4.29 14.46 -8.83
CA ARG A 130 5.07 15.34 -7.94
C ARG A 130 5.53 16.61 -8.64
N ALA A 131 6.06 16.50 -9.85
CA ALA A 131 6.51 17.65 -10.64
C ALA A 131 5.33 18.56 -11.01
N ASP A 132 4.23 17.98 -11.47
CA ASP A 132 2.99 18.70 -11.83
C ASP A 132 2.42 19.44 -10.63
N ASN A 133 2.32 18.79 -9.47
CA ASN A 133 1.84 19.43 -8.24
C ASN A 133 2.75 20.56 -7.77
N LYS A 134 4.09 20.37 -7.85
CA LYS A 134 5.05 21.43 -7.49
C LYS A 134 4.91 22.63 -8.43
N LEU A 135 4.75 22.39 -9.73
CA LEU A 135 4.54 23.46 -10.71
C LEU A 135 3.21 24.18 -10.45
N GLY A 136 2.11 23.44 -10.29
CA GLY A 136 0.80 23.99 -9.99
C GLY A 136 0.80 24.86 -8.73
N PHE A 137 1.42 24.38 -7.65
CA PHE A 137 1.57 25.17 -6.42
C PHE A 137 2.38 26.45 -6.63
N ASN A 138 3.48 26.39 -7.39
CA ASN A 138 4.30 27.58 -7.65
C ASN A 138 3.57 28.62 -8.51
N LEU A 139 2.79 28.18 -9.50
CA LEU A 139 1.96 29.06 -10.31
C LEU A 139 0.89 29.73 -9.45
N GLU A 140 0.18 28.96 -8.63
CA GLU A 140 -0.87 29.48 -7.76
C GLU A 140 -0.31 30.43 -6.70
N LYS A 141 0.84 30.10 -6.10
CA LYS A 141 1.56 30.98 -5.18
C LYS A 141 1.95 32.31 -5.85
N SER A 142 2.40 32.25 -7.10
CA SER A 142 2.76 33.45 -7.87
C SER A 142 1.53 34.31 -8.16
N ARG A 143 0.41 33.68 -8.56
CA ARG A 143 -0.88 34.34 -8.79
C ARG A 143 -1.41 35.04 -7.55
N VAL A 144 -1.36 34.38 -6.40
CA VAL A 144 -1.75 34.96 -5.11
C VAL A 144 -0.89 36.17 -4.76
N LYS A 145 0.43 36.07 -4.97
CA LYS A 145 1.37 37.18 -4.72
C LYS A 145 1.10 38.38 -5.63
N GLU A 146 0.82 38.14 -6.91
CA GLU A 146 0.47 39.20 -7.87
C GLU A 146 -0.83 39.90 -7.47
N LEU A 147 -1.89 39.14 -7.16
CA LEU A 147 -3.16 39.70 -6.69
C LEU A 147 -2.99 40.52 -5.41
N TYR A 148 -2.18 40.04 -4.47
CA TYR A 148 -1.87 40.78 -3.25
C TYR A 148 -1.19 42.12 -3.57
N SER A 149 -0.18 42.13 -4.45
CA SER A 149 0.50 43.35 -4.86
C SER A 149 -0.43 44.34 -5.57
N ILE A 150 -1.34 43.85 -6.42
CA ILE A 150 -2.36 44.69 -7.07
C ILE A 150 -3.29 45.31 -6.03
N ASN A 151 -3.75 44.52 -5.05
CA ASN A 151 -4.63 45.01 -4.00
C ASN A 151 -3.93 46.03 -3.10
N GLU A 152 -2.66 45.83 -2.77
CA GLU A 152 -1.85 46.78 -2.01
C GLU A 152 -1.70 48.12 -2.74
N LYS A 153 -1.46 48.08 -4.06
CA LYS A 153 -1.42 49.30 -4.90
C LYS A 153 -2.75 50.04 -4.90
N LYS A 154 -3.86 49.34 -5.12
CA LYS A 154 -5.21 49.93 -5.08
C LYS A 154 -5.52 50.54 -3.72
N LEU A 155 -5.13 49.87 -2.64
CA LEU A 155 -5.31 50.39 -1.29
C LEU A 155 -4.51 51.69 -1.08
N LEU A 156 -3.28 51.75 -1.60
CA LEU A 156 -2.45 52.95 -1.52
C LEU A 156 -3.01 54.10 -2.36
N GLU A 157 -3.52 53.82 -3.57
CA GLU A 157 -4.19 54.79 -4.43
C GLU A 157 -5.42 55.39 -3.71
N ILE A 158 -6.32 54.54 -3.20
CA ILE A 158 -7.51 54.98 -2.44
C ILE A 158 -7.09 55.81 -1.22
N ARG A 159 -6.05 55.38 -0.49
CA ARG A 159 -5.56 56.14 0.67
C ARG A 159 -5.06 57.53 0.26
N THR A 160 -4.38 57.62 -0.87
CA THR A 160 -3.87 58.89 -1.41
C THR A 160 -5.01 59.80 -1.84
N GLU A 161 -6.04 59.26 -2.51
CA GLU A 161 -7.25 60.00 -2.89
C GLU A 161 -8.01 60.52 -1.67
N ILE A 162 -8.18 59.70 -0.62
CA ILE A 162 -8.83 60.12 0.63
C ILE A 162 -8.07 61.30 1.27
N VAL A 163 -6.74 61.23 1.34
CA VAL A 163 -5.92 62.31 1.90
C VAL A 163 -6.04 63.59 1.06
N ALA A 164 -6.03 63.48 -0.27
CA ALA A 164 -6.18 64.61 -1.17
C ALA A 164 -7.56 65.29 -1.00
N MET A 165 -8.64 64.49 -0.94
CA MET A 165 -9.99 64.99 -0.69
C MET A 165 -10.10 65.66 0.68
N HIS A 166 -9.53 65.07 1.73
CA HIS A 166 -9.51 65.66 3.07
C HIS A 166 -8.80 67.02 3.07
N ALA A 167 -7.63 67.12 2.43
CA ALA A 167 -6.91 68.38 2.32
C ALA A 167 -7.71 69.44 1.53
N GLN A 168 -8.44 69.04 0.49
CA GLN A 168 -9.34 69.94 -0.24
C GLN A 168 -10.50 70.42 0.64
N GLN A 169 -11.09 69.50 1.41
CA GLN A 169 -12.16 69.80 2.37
C GLN A 169 -11.68 70.78 3.44
N ASP A 170 -10.51 70.57 4.04
CA ASP A 170 -9.93 71.45 5.07
C ASP A 170 -9.69 72.87 4.53
N ARG A 171 -9.21 72.99 3.28
CA ARG A 171 -9.05 74.29 2.62
C ARG A 171 -10.39 75.01 2.44
N ALA A 172 -11.41 74.28 1.99
CA ALA A 172 -12.75 74.84 1.80
C ALA A 172 -13.39 75.25 3.14
N LEU A 173 -13.22 74.45 4.19
CA LEU A 173 -13.65 74.77 5.55
C LEU A 173 -12.94 76.03 6.05
N THR A 174 -11.61 76.10 5.97
CA THR A 174 -10.82 77.28 6.38
C THR A 174 -11.22 78.55 5.61
N GLN A 175 -11.51 78.44 4.32
CA GLN A 175 -11.97 79.58 3.52
C GLN A 175 -13.34 80.06 3.99
N THR A 176 -14.25 79.13 4.31
CA THR A 176 -15.59 79.45 4.81
C THR A 176 -15.51 80.09 6.19
N ASP A 177 -14.68 79.54 7.08
CA ASP A 177 -14.42 80.05 8.43
C ASP A 177 -13.92 81.51 8.39
N ARG A 178 -12.93 81.80 7.53
CA ARG A 178 -12.44 83.18 7.32
C ARG A 178 -13.51 84.14 6.79
N LYS A 179 -14.41 83.67 5.93
CA LYS A 179 -15.53 84.48 5.43
C LYS A 179 -16.50 84.81 6.57
N ILE A 180 -16.84 83.81 7.39
CA ILE A 180 -17.68 83.99 8.58
C ILE A 180 -17.05 85.03 9.51
N ASP A 181 -15.75 84.90 9.83
CA ASP A 181 -15.05 85.88 10.69
C ASP A 181 -15.10 87.31 10.13
N THR A 182 -14.92 87.45 8.82
CA THR A 182 -14.97 88.75 8.14
C THR A 182 -16.38 89.35 8.19
N GLU A 183 -17.41 88.55 7.93
CA GLU A 183 -18.81 88.98 8.02
C GLU A 183 -19.20 89.34 9.46
N VAL A 184 -18.76 88.56 10.45
CA VAL A 184 -18.99 88.84 11.88
C VAL A 184 -18.32 90.16 12.29
N ALA A 185 -17.07 90.41 11.89
CA ALA A 185 -16.38 91.67 12.15
C ALA A 185 -17.06 92.87 11.45
N GLY A 186 -17.52 92.67 10.21
CA GLY A 186 -18.28 93.65 9.45
C GLY A 186 -19.61 94.00 10.13
N LEU A 187 -20.38 93.00 10.53
CA LEU A 187 -21.63 93.16 11.29
C LEU A 187 -21.40 93.87 12.63
N LYS A 188 -20.34 93.52 13.35
CA LYS A 188 -19.96 94.19 14.60
C LYS A 188 -19.64 95.67 14.38
N THR A 189 -18.88 95.99 13.33
CA THR A 189 -18.56 97.39 12.98
C THR A 189 -19.80 98.17 12.60
N MET A 190 -20.70 97.57 11.81
CA MET A 190 -21.99 98.17 11.44
C MET A 190 -22.86 98.41 12.67
N LEU A 191 -22.91 97.47 13.61
CA LEU A 191 -23.61 97.60 14.88
C LEU A 191 -23.04 98.74 15.74
N GLU A 192 -21.72 98.84 15.85
CA GLU A 192 -21.04 99.93 16.58
C GLU A 192 -21.33 101.29 15.94
N SER A 193 -21.29 101.39 14.61
CA SER A 193 -21.69 102.60 13.88
C SER A 193 -23.14 102.98 14.15
N HIS A 194 -24.06 102.02 14.06
CA HIS A 194 -25.48 102.26 14.32
C HIS A 194 -25.74 102.71 15.76
N LYS A 195 -25.01 102.15 16.74
CA LYS A 195 -25.04 102.62 18.13
C LYS A 195 -24.57 104.06 18.26
N LEU A 196 -23.48 104.44 17.59
CA LEU A 196 -22.98 105.82 17.58
C LEU A 196 -23.96 106.78 16.92
N ASP A 197 -24.58 106.40 15.81
CA ASP A 197 -25.58 107.22 15.13
C ASP A 197 -26.82 107.42 16.00
N ASN A 198 -27.31 106.37 16.67
CA ASN A 198 -28.38 106.51 17.66
C ASN A 198 -28.02 107.49 18.78
N ILE A 199 -26.78 107.46 19.29
CA ILE A 199 -26.32 108.44 20.29
C ILE A 199 -26.31 109.86 19.71
N LYS A 200 -25.85 110.06 18.46
CA LYS A 200 -25.88 111.37 17.79
C LYS A 200 -27.31 111.88 17.59
N TYR A 201 -28.21 111.04 17.10
CA TYR A 201 -29.63 111.38 16.91
C TYR A 201 -30.31 111.70 18.24
N LEU A 202 -29.99 110.98 19.32
CA LEU A 202 -30.48 111.26 20.66
C LEU A 202 -29.95 112.61 21.17
N ALA A 203 -28.65 112.88 21.04
CA ALA A 203 -28.06 114.16 21.43
C ALA A 203 -28.68 115.33 20.63
N GLY A 204 -28.86 115.15 19.32
CA GLY A 204 -29.49 116.12 18.43
C GLY A 204 -30.96 116.39 18.79
N SER A 205 -31.75 115.36 19.10
CA SER A 205 -33.15 115.54 19.50
C SER A 205 -33.28 116.25 20.85
N VAL A 206 -32.46 115.90 21.84
CA VAL A 206 -32.40 116.59 23.14
C VAL A 206 -31.98 118.06 22.95
N PHE A 207 -30.96 118.33 22.13
CA PHE A 207 -30.50 119.69 21.87
C PHE A 207 -31.55 120.53 21.12
N THR A 208 -32.25 119.94 20.15
CA THR A 208 -33.37 120.60 19.45
C THR A 208 -34.52 120.89 20.42
N CYS A 209 -34.87 119.93 21.28
CA CYS A 209 -35.90 120.12 22.31
C CYS A 209 -35.52 121.24 23.29
N LEU A 210 -34.26 121.27 23.76
CA LEU A 210 -33.73 122.36 24.58
C LEU A 210 -33.77 123.71 23.85
N THR A 211 -33.42 123.75 22.57
CA THR A 211 -33.45 124.97 21.75
C THR A 211 -34.89 125.49 21.60
N VAL A 212 -35.85 124.59 21.36
CA VAL A 212 -37.27 124.94 21.29
C VAL A 212 -37.77 125.44 22.65
N ALA A 213 -37.44 124.74 23.75
CA ALA A 213 -37.81 125.17 25.11
C ALA A 213 -37.23 126.55 25.47
N LEU A 214 -35.96 126.82 25.13
CA LEU A 214 -35.32 128.12 25.30
C LEU A 214 -35.96 129.19 24.39
N GLY A 215 -36.34 128.83 23.17
CA GLY A 215 -37.08 129.70 22.25
C GLY A 215 -38.45 130.11 22.82
N PHE A 216 -39.20 129.15 23.38
CA PHE A 216 -40.46 129.43 24.09
C PHE A 216 -40.24 130.26 25.36
N TYR A 217 -39.20 129.97 26.16
CA TYR A 217 -38.84 130.76 27.33
C TYR A 217 -38.56 132.23 26.96
N ARG A 218 -37.91 132.47 25.82
CA ARG A 218 -37.60 133.81 25.30
C ARG A 218 -38.82 134.58 24.77
N LEU A 219 -39.89 133.89 24.38
CA LEU A 219 -41.16 134.49 23.96
C LEU A 219 -42.13 134.75 25.13
N TRP A 220 -41.84 134.20 26.32
CA TRP A 220 -42.65 134.37 27.54
C TRP A 220 -42.10 135.47 28.49
N ILE A 221 -40.93 136.03 28.19
CA ILE A 221 -40.36 137.22 28.86
C ILE A 221 -40.65 138.49 28.05
#